data_AF-A0A9P7DN66-F1
#
_entry.id   AF-A0A9P7DN66-F1
#
_cell.length_a   1.000
_cell.length_b   1.000
_cell.length_c   1.000
_cell.angle_alpha   90.00
_cell.angle_beta   90.00
_cell.angle_gamma   90.00
#
_symmetry.space_group_name_H-M   'P 1'
#
loop_
_entity.id
_entity.type
_entity.pdbx_description
1 polymer ?
#
loop_
_entity_poly.entity_id
_entity_poly.type
_entity_poly.pdbx_seq_one_letter_code
_entity_poly.pdbx_strand_id
1 'polypeptide(L)'
;MLSDSLPDDLILEETFRQVAELDPIDFDQCGDVLKFLTEPNPEQESAEFSDVYYGVYSTVEHIIEENDTVPGRPRLIYFEDEHILLVEKFNSIHEVPFLHLDSIFCPFLYGLHRRDSDYSMYTTVSRVLTLLYASAVPDLSIKMNVVTKNMVHEPKVLAVGECAFAQDTDSVLRKLKYEIACHPEVSMAIMVVIEEHQPYRSPGRMSEAWQMLLQDTLSRSSFLSLQGVAAQSLDQPVVVAGHTWCHLASVRFHVWVRGDEPINIDVDNELLARGTLFPNQDMDAIDTMIAKGMVMMRDYIATVCQKVVPGSNISAIRNSGFTFCPDWDYLLMDLKRAVHETAYDRYRSWYESSP
;
A
#
# COMPACT_ATOMS: atom_id res chain seq x y z
N MET A 1 -6.71 -31.50 27.11
CA MET A 1 -6.36 -31.87 25.73
C MET A 1 -5.39 -30.80 25.27
N LEU A 2 -4.10 -31.15 25.29
CA LEU A 2 -3.02 -30.30 24.80
C LEU A 2 -3.11 -30.32 23.28
N SER A 3 -3.26 -29.16 22.64
CA SER A 3 -3.06 -29.05 21.20
C SER A 3 -1.55 -29.00 20.98
N ASP A 4 -1.00 -30.11 20.50
CA ASP A 4 0.35 -30.13 19.96
C ASP A 4 0.31 -29.35 18.64
N SER A 5 0.75 -28.09 18.67
CA SER A 5 1.11 -27.37 17.45
C SER A 5 2.35 -28.03 16.86
N LEU A 6 2.29 -28.40 15.58
CA LEU A 6 3.45 -28.89 14.83
C LEU A 6 4.54 -27.80 14.80
N PRO A 7 5.82 -28.16 14.78
CA PRO A 7 6.92 -27.22 14.52
C PRO A 7 6.72 -26.51 13.18
N ASP A 8 7.07 -25.23 13.07
CA ASP A 8 6.89 -24.40 11.87
C ASP A 8 7.50 -25.03 10.60
N ASP A 9 8.63 -25.75 10.76
CA ASP A 9 9.31 -26.49 9.68
C ASP A 9 8.46 -27.63 9.08
N LEU A 10 7.62 -28.28 9.89
CA LEU A 10 6.74 -29.39 9.47
C LEU A 10 5.46 -28.89 8.80
N ILE A 11 5.00 -27.68 9.15
CA ILE A 11 3.84 -27.04 8.50
C ILE A 11 4.20 -26.66 7.07
N LEU A 12 5.38 -26.07 6.88
CA LEU A 12 5.91 -25.78 5.54
C LEU A 12 6.02 -27.08 4.72
N GLU A 13 6.63 -28.15 5.23
CA GLU A 13 6.74 -29.45 4.52
C GLU A 13 5.38 -30.07 4.14
N GLU A 14 4.36 -29.95 4.99
CA GLU A 14 3.03 -30.51 4.76
C GLU A 14 2.21 -29.67 3.77
N THR A 15 2.38 -28.34 3.76
CA THR A 15 1.90 -27.45 2.70
C THR A 15 2.64 -27.71 1.37
N PHE A 16 3.96 -27.91 1.40
CA PHE A 16 4.78 -28.27 0.22
C PHE A 16 4.37 -29.61 -0.41
N ARG A 17 3.83 -30.57 0.37
CA ARG A 17 3.30 -31.83 -0.16
C ARG A 17 2.01 -31.69 -0.97
N GLN A 18 1.25 -30.62 -0.76
CA GLN A 18 0.03 -30.36 -1.57
C GLN A 18 0.38 -29.78 -2.95
N VAL A 19 1.61 -29.30 -3.14
CA VAL A 19 2.15 -28.68 -4.36
C VAL A 19 2.82 -29.70 -5.30
N ALA A 20 2.58 -31.00 -5.10
CA ALA A 20 3.28 -32.12 -5.73
C ALA A 20 3.17 -32.26 -7.28
N GLU A 21 2.66 -31.26 -7.99
CA GLU A 21 2.56 -31.23 -9.46
C GLU A 21 3.44 -30.16 -10.14
N LEU A 22 4.20 -29.35 -9.40
CA LEU A 22 5.12 -28.37 -9.99
C LEU A 22 6.40 -29.01 -10.55
N ASP A 23 6.96 -28.42 -11.62
CA ASP A 23 8.31 -28.73 -12.10
C ASP A 23 9.33 -28.38 -11.00
N PRO A 24 10.44 -29.14 -10.85
CA PRO A 24 11.51 -28.81 -9.91
C PRO A 24 11.98 -27.35 -9.91
N ILE A 25 12.01 -26.68 -11.07
CA ILE A 25 12.40 -25.25 -11.17
C ILE A 25 11.36 -24.34 -10.49
N ASP A 26 10.08 -24.61 -10.72
CA ASP A 26 8.97 -23.86 -10.12
C ASP A 26 8.91 -24.09 -8.61
N PHE A 27 9.31 -25.27 -8.14
CA PHE A 27 9.41 -25.60 -6.72
C PHE A 27 10.50 -24.79 -6.01
N ASP A 28 11.69 -24.70 -6.60
CA ASP A 28 12.80 -23.92 -6.05
C ASP A 28 12.44 -22.42 -5.98
N GLN A 29 11.81 -21.87 -7.03
CA GLN A 29 11.35 -20.48 -7.05
C GLN A 29 10.25 -20.20 -6.01
N CYS A 30 9.28 -21.12 -5.83
CA CYS A 30 8.30 -21.01 -4.74
C CYS A 30 9.01 -20.97 -3.38
N GLY A 31 10.03 -21.83 -3.20
CA GLY A 31 10.84 -21.88 -1.98
C GLY A 31 11.51 -20.55 -1.67
N ASP A 32 12.14 -19.90 -2.67
CA ASP A 32 12.79 -18.60 -2.50
C ASP A 32 11.81 -17.48 -2.11
N VAL A 33 10.63 -17.45 -2.74
CA VAL A 33 9.59 -16.46 -2.41
C VAL A 33 9.06 -16.68 -0.99
N LEU A 34 8.71 -17.92 -0.65
CA LEU A 34 8.20 -18.25 0.69
C LEU A 34 9.25 -17.97 1.76
N LYS A 35 10.52 -18.29 1.50
CA LYS A 35 11.63 -17.96 2.40
C LYS A 35 11.72 -16.47 2.68
N PHE A 36 11.58 -15.62 1.66
CA PHE A 36 11.55 -14.17 1.85
C PHE A 36 10.38 -13.71 2.77
N LEU A 37 9.24 -14.39 2.66
CA LEU A 37 8.03 -14.08 3.42
C LEU A 37 8.04 -14.60 4.86
N THR A 38 8.60 -15.78 5.09
CA THR A 38 8.55 -16.47 6.39
C THR A 38 9.80 -16.23 7.22
N GLU A 39 10.97 -16.03 6.61
CA GLU A 39 12.19 -15.76 7.36
C GLU A 39 12.23 -14.29 7.80
N PRO A 40 12.47 -14.02 9.10
CA PRO A 40 12.67 -12.67 9.59
C PRO A 40 13.90 -12.05 8.91
N ASN A 41 13.68 -11.03 8.09
CA ASN A 41 14.72 -10.22 7.47
C ASN A 41 14.35 -8.75 7.66
N PRO A 42 14.89 -8.09 8.69
CA PRO A 42 14.51 -6.73 9.05
C PRO A 42 15.08 -5.68 8.07
N GLU A 43 15.99 -6.06 7.18
CA GLU A 43 16.63 -5.15 6.21
C GLU A 43 15.96 -5.13 4.85
N GLN A 44 15.04 -6.06 4.58
CA GLN A 44 14.40 -6.20 3.29
C GLN A 44 12.87 -6.28 3.44
N GLU A 45 12.23 -5.16 3.10
CA GLU A 45 10.78 -4.95 3.19
C GLU A 45 10.07 -5.29 1.87
N SER A 46 10.81 -5.37 0.76
CA SER A 46 10.29 -5.77 -0.55
C SER A 46 11.32 -6.57 -1.36
N ALA A 47 10.84 -7.40 -2.28
CA ALA A 47 11.68 -8.18 -3.19
C ALA A 47 11.05 -8.24 -4.60
N GLU A 48 11.90 -8.27 -5.62
CA GLU A 48 11.54 -8.53 -7.00
C GLU A 48 12.11 -9.90 -7.39
N PHE A 49 11.24 -10.80 -7.85
CA PHE A 49 11.59 -12.13 -8.35
C PHE A 49 11.31 -12.17 -9.86
N SER A 50 12.37 -12.38 -10.66
CA SER A 50 12.27 -12.50 -12.11
C SER A 50 12.08 -13.95 -12.55
N ASP A 51 11.65 -14.14 -13.80
CA ASP A 51 11.38 -15.46 -14.40
C ASP A 51 10.36 -16.30 -13.61
N VAL A 52 9.43 -15.63 -12.92
CA VAL A 52 8.32 -16.25 -12.20
C VAL A 52 7.16 -16.43 -13.16
N TYR A 53 6.70 -17.66 -13.35
CA TYR A 53 5.53 -17.94 -14.21
C TYR A 53 4.25 -18.03 -13.37
N TYR A 54 3.10 -17.95 -14.05
CA TYR A 54 1.78 -17.96 -13.40
C TYR A 54 1.56 -19.16 -12.46
N GLY A 55 2.13 -20.33 -12.78
CA GLY A 55 2.05 -21.52 -11.90
C GLY A 55 2.70 -21.29 -10.52
N VAL A 56 3.86 -20.64 -10.49
CA VAL A 56 4.57 -20.26 -9.25
C VAL A 56 3.79 -19.19 -8.50
N TYR A 57 3.38 -18.11 -9.17
CA TYR A 57 2.60 -17.03 -8.56
C TYR A 57 1.30 -17.55 -7.92
N SER A 58 0.49 -18.31 -8.66
CA SER A 58 -0.78 -18.85 -8.16
C SER A 58 -0.59 -19.82 -7.00
N THR A 59 0.51 -20.57 -6.98
CA THR A 59 0.86 -21.44 -5.86
C THR A 59 1.23 -20.65 -4.61
N VAL A 60 2.11 -19.63 -4.75
CA VAL A 60 2.50 -18.76 -3.64
C VAL A 60 1.28 -18.01 -3.08
N GLU A 61 0.41 -17.47 -3.94
CA GLU A 61 -0.83 -16.81 -3.55
C GLU A 61 -1.73 -17.75 -2.74
N HIS A 62 -1.96 -18.96 -3.24
CA HIS A 62 -2.76 -19.97 -2.55
C HIS A 62 -2.20 -20.32 -1.17
N ILE A 63 -0.88 -20.49 -1.05
CA ILE A 63 -0.22 -20.79 0.24
C ILE A 63 -0.44 -19.65 1.23
N ILE A 64 -0.34 -18.40 0.80
CA ILE A 64 -0.54 -17.22 1.67
C ILE A 64 -2.02 -17.09 2.08
N GLU A 65 -2.95 -17.41 1.18
CA GLU A 65 -4.39 -17.37 1.48
C GLU A 65 -4.83 -18.45 2.47
N GLU A 66 -4.28 -19.67 2.36
CA GLU A 66 -4.66 -20.80 3.20
C GLU A 66 -3.90 -20.86 4.53
N ASN A 67 -2.76 -20.17 4.64
CA ASN A 67 -1.87 -20.31 5.78
C ASN A 67 -1.76 -19.02 6.61
N ASP A 68 -2.38 -19.04 7.79
CA ASP A 68 -2.31 -17.94 8.77
C ASP A 68 -0.89 -17.74 9.37
N THR A 69 0.07 -18.62 9.08
CA THR A 69 1.46 -18.48 9.56
C THR A 69 2.26 -17.41 8.82
N VAL A 70 1.82 -16.94 7.64
CA VAL A 70 2.51 -15.86 6.91
C VAL A 70 2.23 -14.51 7.61
N PRO A 71 3.24 -13.89 8.26
CA PRO A 71 3.02 -12.70 9.06
C PRO A 71 2.55 -11.52 8.22
N GLY A 72 1.51 -10.81 8.68
CA GLY A 72 1.13 -9.51 8.12
C GLY A 72 0.48 -9.52 6.73
N ARG A 73 0.24 -10.70 6.13
CA ARG A 73 -0.31 -10.88 4.76
C ARG A 73 0.40 -10.00 3.72
N PRO A 74 1.54 -10.45 3.18
CA PRO A 74 2.31 -9.69 2.21
C PRO A 74 1.49 -9.39 0.95
N ARG A 75 1.88 -8.33 0.24
CA ARG A 75 1.30 -8.00 -1.08
C ARG A 75 2.10 -8.72 -2.15
N LEU A 76 1.37 -9.38 -3.05
CA LEU A 76 1.91 -9.97 -4.27
C LEU A 76 1.45 -9.15 -5.47
N ILE A 77 2.37 -8.84 -6.36
CA ILE A 77 2.10 -8.13 -7.63
C ILE A 77 2.81 -8.90 -8.73
N TYR A 78 2.05 -9.46 -9.67
CA TYR A 78 2.55 -10.33 -10.72
C TYR A 78 2.39 -9.69 -12.10
N PHE A 79 3.50 -9.32 -12.73
CA PHE A 79 3.53 -8.84 -14.11
C PHE A 79 3.68 -10.02 -15.07
N GLU A 80 2.56 -10.48 -15.63
CA GLU A 80 2.53 -11.66 -16.51
C GLU A 80 3.42 -11.50 -17.75
N ASP A 81 3.40 -10.33 -18.38
CA ASP A 81 4.19 -10.04 -19.60
C ASP A 81 5.70 -10.03 -19.35
N GLU A 82 6.13 -9.71 -18.12
CA GLU A 82 7.54 -9.59 -17.74
C GLU A 82 8.03 -10.83 -16.97
N HIS A 83 7.13 -11.73 -16.57
CA HIS A 83 7.40 -12.84 -15.65
C HIS A 83 8.06 -12.36 -14.36
N ILE A 84 7.54 -11.28 -13.78
CA ILE A 84 8.06 -10.67 -12.55
C ILE A 84 7.01 -10.78 -11.44
N LEU A 85 7.43 -11.24 -10.27
CA LEU A 85 6.66 -11.18 -9.03
C LEU A 85 7.32 -10.19 -8.06
N LEU A 86 6.63 -9.11 -7.72
CA LEU A 86 6.99 -8.26 -6.59
C LEU A 86 6.28 -8.74 -5.33
N VAL A 87 7.04 -8.75 -4.24
CA VAL A 87 6.56 -9.18 -2.93
C VAL A 87 6.89 -8.10 -1.91
N GLU A 88 5.90 -7.67 -1.14
CA GLU A 88 6.03 -6.51 -0.25
C GLU A 88 5.45 -6.84 1.13
N LYS A 89 6.26 -6.59 2.16
CA LYS A 89 5.85 -6.76 3.56
C LYS A 89 5.01 -5.57 3.99
N PHE A 90 4.06 -5.84 4.87
CA PHE A 90 3.25 -4.80 5.48
C PHE A 90 4.14 -3.87 6.33
N ASN A 91 3.98 -2.55 6.16
CA ASN A 91 4.69 -1.56 6.97
C ASN A 91 3.78 -0.41 7.39
N SER A 92 3.76 -0.08 8.69
CA SER A 92 2.90 1.00 9.20
C SER A 92 3.15 2.35 8.51
N ILE A 93 4.41 2.70 8.18
CA ILE A 93 4.73 3.97 7.52
C ILE A 93 4.10 4.04 6.12
N HIS A 94 4.11 2.93 5.40
CA HIS A 94 3.57 2.81 4.05
C HIS A 94 2.04 3.02 3.99
N GLU A 95 1.31 2.52 4.99
CA GLU A 95 -0.17 2.57 4.98
C GLU A 95 -0.77 3.93 5.35
N VAL A 96 -0.02 4.71 6.14
CA VAL A 96 -0.53 5.93 6.79
C VAL A 96 -0.99 7.01 5.81
N PRO A 97 -0.27 7.33 4.72
CA PRO A 97 -0.74 8.33 3.76
C PRO A 97 -2.12 8.00 3.19
N PHE A 98 -2.35 6.74 2.80
CA PHE A 98 -3.65 6.34 2.25
C PHE A 98 -4.71 6.12 3.32
N LEU A 99 -4.36 5.87 4.58
CA LEU A 99 -5.30 5.90 5.71
C LEU A 99 -5.86 7.31 5.91
N HIS A 100 -4.98 8.30 5.81
CA HIS A 100 -5.38 9.69 5.89
C HIS A 100 -6.24 10.10 4.70
N LEU A 101 -5.82 9.80 3.47
CA LEU A 101 -6.59 10.13 2.27
C LEU A 101 -7.96 9.44 2.22
N ASP A 102 -8.04 8.19 2.71
CA ASP A 102 -9.32 7.47 2.82
C ASP A 102 -10.33 8.20 3.72
N SER A 103 -9.86 8.76 4.85
CA SER A 103 -10.71 9.55 5.76
C SER A 103 -11.31 10.81 5.09
N ILE A 104 -10.67 11.30 4.01
CA ILE A 104 -11.13 12.45 3.24
C ILE A 104 -12.00 12.00 2.05
N PHE A 105 -11.59 10.96 1.34
CA PHE A 105 -12.33 10.45 0.18
C PHE A 105 -13.65 9.81 0.57
N CYS A 106 -13.71 9.04 1.66
CA CYS A 106 -14.93 8.35 2.07
C CYS A 106 -16.14 9.28 2.23
N PRO A 107 -16.08 10.40 2.98
CA PRO A 107 -17.18 11.35 3.09
C PRO A 107 -17.59 11.96 1.74
N PHE A 108 -16.61 12.35 0.91
CA PHE A 108 -16.86 12.87 -0.43
C PHE A 108 -17.62 11.86 -1.30
N LEU A 109 -17.10 10.64 -1.37
CA LEU A 109 -17.63 9.54 -2.15
C LEU A 109 -19.03 9.14 -1.70
N TYR A 110 -19.27 9.07 -0.40
CA TYR A 110 -20.60 8.80 0.17
C TYR A 110 -21.62 9.86 -0.23
N GLY A 111 -21.21 11.14 -0.28
CA GLY A 111 -22.06 12.24 -0.75
C GLY A 111 -22.51 12.10 -2.22
N LEU A 112 -21.75 11.33 -3.02
CA LEU A 112 -22.08 11.06 -4.41
C LEU A 112 -23.05 9.88 -4.59
N HIS A 113 -23.17 8.97 -3.61
CA HIS A 113 -24.01 7.78 -3.74
C HIS A 113 -25.45 8.14 -4.13
N ARG A 114 -26.02 7.35 -5.04
CA ARG A 114 -27.40 7.49 -5.49
C ARG A 114 -28.10 6.16 -5.44
N ARG A 115 -29.34 6.19 -4.96
CA ARG A 115 -30.25 5.07 -5.04
C ARG A 115 -31.60 5.61 -5.46
N ASP A 116 -32.04 5.19 -6.62
CA ASP A 116 -33.39 5.40 -7.14
C ASP A 116 -34.05 4.02 -7.31
N SER A 117 -35.34 4.04 -7.61
CA SER A 117 -36.12 2.89 -8.04
C SER A 117 -35.48 2.17 -9.22
N ASP A 118 -34.86 2.88 -10.18
CA ASP A 118 -34.34 2.32 -11.43
C ASP A 118 -32.84 1.96 -11.42
N TYR A 119 -32.05 2.57 -10.53
CA TYR A 119 -30.62 2.28 -10.41
C TYR A 119 -30.04 2.61 -9.03
N SER A 120 -28.92 1.96 -8.70
CA SER A 120 -28.06 2.25 -7.56
C SER A 120 -26.65 2.53 -8.08
N MET A 121 -26.07 3.64 -7.64
CA MET A 121 -24.69 4.00 -7.87
C MET A 121 -24.01 4.21 -6.52
N TYR A 122 -22.89 3.52 -6.33
CA TYR A 122 -22.07 3.66 -5.15
C TYR A 122 -20.60 3.52 -5.53
N THR A 123 -19.76 4.08 -4.69
CA THR A 123 -18.31 4.01 -4.82
C THR A 123 -17.73 3.19 -3.68
N THR A 124 -16.65 2.49 -3.97
CA THR A 124 -15.90 1.68 -3.00
C THR A 124 -14.46 2.15 -3.01
N VAL A 125 -13.90 2.38 -1.82
CA VAL A 125 -12.46 2.51 -1.66
C VAL A 125 -11.94 1.14 -1.29
N SER A 126 -11.10 0.57 -2.14
CA SER A 126 -10.42 -0.69 -1.88
C SER A 126 -8.99 -0.38 -1.45
N ARG A 127 -8.61 -1.01 -0.34
CA ARG A 127 -7.27 -1.08 0.24
C ARG A 127 -7.07 -2.56 0.51
N VAL A 128 -5.99 -3.13 -0.01
CA VAL A 128 -5.88 -4.56 -0.35
C VAL A 128 -6.61 -5.50 0.62
N LEU A 129 -7.72 -6.05 0.13
CA LEU A 129 -8.33 -7.33 0.46
C LEU A 129 -9.31 -7.62 -0.68
N THR A 130 -9.15 -8.76 -1.36
CA THR A 130 -10.05 -9.32 -2.39
C THR A 130 -10.14 -8.59 -3.73
N LEU A 131 -9.21 -8.89 -4.64
CA LEU A 131 -9.52 -9.02 -6.07
C LEU A 131 -8.86 -10.28 -6.60
N LEU A 132 -9.64 -11.36 -6.70
CA LEU A 132 -9.28 -12.49 -7.55
C LEU A 132 -9.10 -11.95 -8.97
N TYR A 133 -7.99 -12.30 -9.63
CA TYR A 133 -7.67 -12.02 -11.04
C TYR A 133 -7.08 -10.65 -11.41
N ALA A 134 -6.58 -9.85 -10.46
CA ALA A 134 -5.83 -8.63 -10.80
C ALA A 134 -4.32 -8.84 -10.56
N SER A 135 -3.54 -8.81 -11.64
CA SER A 135 -2.07 -8.90 -11.64
C SER A 135 -1.37 -7.83 -10.79
N ALA A 136 -1.97 -6.68 -10.58
CA ALA A 136 -1.50 -5.65 -9.67
C ALA A 136 -2.68 -5.12 -8.84
N VAL A 137 -2.44 -4.82 -7.57
CA VAL A 137 -3.44 -4.21 -6.69
C VAL A 137 -2.81 -2.95 -6.10
N PRO A 138 -3.29 -1.75 -6.48
CA PRO A 138 -2.72 -0.53 -5.97
C PRO A 138 -3.07 -0.33 -4.49
N ASP A 139 -2.23 0.39 -3.76
CA ASP A 139 -2.44 0.69 -2.34
C ASP A 139 -3.74 1.46 -2.06
N LEU A 140 -4.17 2.24 -3.04
CA LEU A 140 -5.46 2.90 -3.08
C LEU A 140 -6.13 2.61 -4.44
N SER A 141 -7.37 2.09 -4.40
CA SER A 141 -8.24 2.06 -5.58
C SER A 141 -9.62 2.61 -5.24
N ILE A 142 -10.07 3.63 -5.97
CA ILE A 142 -11.43 4.14 -5.86
C ILE A 142 -12.22 3.66 -7.06
N LYS A 143 -13.25 2.85 -6.83
CA LYS A 143 -14.09 2.27 -7.89
C LYS A 143 -15.51 2.78 -7.81
N MET A 144 -16.14 2.96 -8.95
CA MET A 144 -17.56 3.25 -9.12
C MET A 144 -18.28 2.00 -9.59
N ASN A 145 -19.38 1.68 -8.91
CA ASN A 145 -20.27 0.59 -9.27
C ASN A 145 -21.64 1.15 -9.64
N VAL A 146 -22.21 0.67 -10.75
CA VAL A 146 -23.56 1.02 -11.18
C VAL A 146 -24.37 -0.24 -11.40
N VAL A 147 -25.50 -0.32 -10.72
CA VAL A 147 -26.47 -1.40 -10.85
C VAL A 147 -27.78 -0.80 -11.31
N THR A 148 -28.34 -1.32 -12.39
CA THR A 148 -29.71 -1.02 -12.82
C THR A 148 -30.62 -2.21 -12.48
N LYS A 149 -31.93 -2.05 -12.62
CA LYS A 149 -32.90 -3.15 -12.42
C LYS A 149 -32.54 -4.45 -13.16
N ASN A 150 -31.94 -4.33 -14.34
CA ASN A 150 -31.77 -5.46 -15.26
C ASN A 150 -30.30 -5.84 -15.49
N MET A 151 -29.35 -5.04 -15.01
CA MET A 151 -27.94 -5.20 -15.34
C MET A 151 -27.01 -4.66 -14.25
N VAL A 152 -25.99 -5.43 -13.92
CA VAL A 152 -24.80 -4.95 -13.19
C VAL A 152 -23.79 -4.50 -14.24
N HIS A 153 -23.38 -3.24 -14.17
CA HIS A 153 -22.35 -2.71 -15.07
C HIS A 153 -20.96 -3.00 -14.53
N GLU A 154 -20.00 -3.14 -15.44
CA GLU A 154 -18.58 -3.25 -15.06
C GLU A 154 -18.17 -2.06 -14.20
N PRO A 155 -17.46 -2.31 -13.07
CA PRO A 155 -16.91 -1.23 -12.26
C PRO A 155 -15.98 -0.34 -13.06
N LYS A 156 -15.96 0.96 -12.73
CA LYS A 156 -15.03 1.94 -13.31
C LYS A 156 -14.06 2.44 -12.27
N VAL A 157 -12.77 2.45 -12.61
CA VAL A 157 -11.73 2.92 -11.68
C VAL A 157 -11.60 4.43 -11.82
N LEU A 158 -11.85 5.15 -10.73
CA LEU A 158 -11.87 6.61 -10.70
C LEU A 158 -10.51 7.17 -10.29
N ALA A 159 -9.85 6.53 -9.34
CA ALA A 159 -8.52 6.91 -8.88
C ALA A 159 -7.72 5.70 -8.45
N VAL A 160 -6.40 5.81 -8.60
CA VAL A 160 -5.42 4.83 -8.13
C VAL A 160 -4.34 5.54 -7.35
N GLY A 161 -3.68 4.86 -6.42
CA GLY A 161 -2.49 5.39 -5.78
C GLY A 161 -1.58 4.33 -5.20
N GLU A 162 -0.29 4.70 -5.14
CA GLU A 162 0.80 3.86 -4.66
C GLU A 162 1.72 4.64 -3.72
N CYS A 163 2.31 3.95 -2.75
CA CYS A 163 3.23 4.50 -1.76
C CYS A 163 4.56 3.76 -1.87
N ALA A 164 5.64 4.49 -2.08
CA ALA A 164 6.99 3.95 -2.01
C ALA A 164 7.52 4.12 -0.58
N PHE A 165 7.79 3.02 0.11
CA PHE A 165 8.60 3.02 1.33
C PHE A 165 9.57 1.85 1.28
N ALA A 166 10.87 2.12 1.41
CA ALA A 166 11.93 1.13 1.21
C ALA A 166 11.90 0.42 -0.17
N GLN A 167 11.20 1.01 -1.14
CA GLN A 167 11.04 0.54 -2.51
C GLN A 167 11.71 1.51 -3.48
N ASP A 168 12.15 0.98 -4.62
CA ASP A 168 12.61 1.80 -5.72
C ASP A 168 11.45 2.58 -6.35
N THR A 169 11.67 3.87 -6.63
CA THR A 169 10.61 4.74 -7.17
C THR A 169 10.22 4.33 -8.59
N ASP A 170 11.13 3.77 -9.39
CA ASP A 170 10.81 3.32 -10.75
C ASP A 170 9.90 2.09 -10.72
N SER A 171 10.06 1.20 -9.74
CA SER A 171 9.14 0.08 -9.53
C SER A 171 7.73 0.56 -9.18
N VAL A 172 7.60 1.57 -8.33
CA VAL A 172 6.28 2.16 -8.00
C VAL A 172 5.66 2.87 -9.19
N LEU A 173 6.46 3.62 -9.96
CA LEU A 173 5.99 4.24 -11.20
C LEU A 173 5.56 3.18 -12.22
N ARG A 174 6.24 2.04 -12.32
CA ARG A 174 5.87 0.92 -13.20
C ARG A 174 4.48 0.38 -12.86
N LYS A 175 4.19 0.13 -11.58
CA LYS A 175 2.85 -0.28 -11.12
C LYS A 175 1.79 0.74 -11.50
N LEU A 176 2.04 2.01 -11.20
CA LEU A 176 1.08 3.08 -11.47
C LEU A 176 0.81 3.23 -12.98
N LYS A 177 1.83 3.07 -13.84
CA LYS A 177 1.66 3.04 -15.31
C LYS A 177 0.79 1.87 -15.75
N TYR A 178 1.05 0.69 -15.21
CA TYR A 178 0.29 -0.51 -15.53
C TYR A 178 -1.19 -0.31 -15.20
N GLU A 179 -1.50 0.16 -13.98
CA GLU A 179 -2.87 0.45 -13.54
C GLU A 179 -3.59 1.47 -14.43
N ILE A 180 -2.91 2.57 -14.78
CA ILE A 180 -3.48 3.61 -15.66
C ILE A 180 -3.70 3.08 -17.08
N ALA A 181 -2.80 2.23 -17.59
CA ALA A 181 -2.96 1.61 -18.91
C ALA A 181 -4.14 0.63 -18.94
N CYS A 182 -4.34 -0.15 -17.87
CA CYS A 182 -5.50 -1.02 -17.71
C CYS A 182 -6.82 -0.25 -17.53
N HIS A 183 -6.75 0.98 -16.99
CA HIS A 183 -7.91 1.80 -16.66
C HIS A 183 -7.79 3.24 -17.21
N PRO A 184 -7.94 3.45 -18.53
CA PRO A 184 -7.80 4.76 -19.16
C PRO A 184 -8.88 5.77 -18.73
N GLU A 185 -9.92 5.34 -18.01
CA GLU A 185 -10.91 6.20 -17.36
C GLU A 185 -10.42 6.93 -16.10
N VAL A 186 -9.30 6.49 -15.49
CA VAL A 186 -8.77 7.04 -14.24
C VAL A 186 -8.68 8.56 -14.32
N SER A 187 -9.28 9.22 -13.32
CA SER A 187 -9.35 10.68 -13.22
C SER A 187 -8.19 11.26 -12.42
N MET A 188 -7.61 10.47 -11.50
CA MET A 188 -6.55 10.90 -10.61
C MET A 188 -5.62 9.73 -10.25
N ALA A 189 -4.32 9.98 -10.27
CA ALA A 189 -3.31 9.05 -9.79
C ALA A 189 -2.49 9.72 -8.70
N ILE A 190 -2.18 9.01 -7.62
CA ILE A 190 -1.44 9.54 -6.46
C ILE A 190 -0.23 8.64 -6.20
N MET A 191 0.97 9.21 -6.18
CA MET A 191 2.16 8.53 -5.68
C MET A 191 2.67 9.24 -4.44
N VAL A 192 2.93 8.48 -3.38
CA VAL A 192 3.59 8.97 -2.17
C VAL A 192 4.97 8.35 -2.12
N VAL A 193 6.01 9.15 -1.89
CA VAL A 193 7.38 8.64 -1.76
C VAL A 193 7.88 8.97 -0.37
N ILE A 194 8.22 7.93 0.38
CA ILE A 194 8.71 8.02 1.74
C ILE A 194 10.14 7.50 1.78
N GLU A 195 11.06 8.37 2.17
CA GLU A 195 12.48 8.09 2.21
C GLU A 195 13.00 8.12 3.64
N GLU A 196 13.92 7.20 3.94
CA GLU A 196 14.73 7.27 5.14
C GLU A 196 16.06 7.94 4.86
N HIS A 197 16.67 8.55 5.89
CA HIS A 197 17.99 9.17 5.77
C HIS A 197 19.06 8.16 5.35
N GLN A 198 18.93 6.94 5.85
CA GLN A 198 19.74 5.79 5.45
C GLN A 198 18.83 4.56 5.46
N PRO A 199 18.99 3.63 4.50
CA PRO A 199 18.36 2.32 4.60
C PRO A 199 18.70 1.67 5.94
N TYR A 200 17.71 1.07 6.59
CA TYR A 200 17.92 0.38 7.86
C TYR A 200 18.94 -0.75 7.72
N ARG A 201 19.73 -0.93 8.78
CA ARG A 201 20.71 -2.01 8.94
C ARG A 201 20.57 -2.56 10.34
N SER A 202 20.65 -3.87 10.47
CA SER A 202 20.57 -4.54 11.77
C SER A 202 21.72 -4.13 12.70
N PRO A 203 21.51 -4.18 14.02
CA PRO A 203 22.58 -4.02 14.99
C PRO A 203 23.77 -4.95 14.68
N GLY A 204 24.97 -4.38 14.59
CA GLY A 204 26.19 -5.15 14.41
C GLY A 204 26.45 -6.06 15.61
N ARG A 205 26.97 -7.27 15.36
CA ARG A 205 27.30 -8.24 16.42
C ARG A 205 28.23 -7.60 17.46
N MET A 206 27.94 -7.82 18.74
CA MET A 206 28.66 -7.22 19.88
C MET A 206 28.54 -5.69 20.02
N SER A 207 27.72 -5.01 19.22
CA SER A 207 27.33 -3.61 19.49
C SER A 207 26.58 -3.49 20.82
N GLU A 208 26.44 -2.27 21.34
CA GLU A 208 25.67 -2.00 22.55
C GLU A 208 24.21 -2.49 22.40
N ALA A 209 23.55 -2.16 21.28
CA ALA A 209 22.21 -2.65 20.97
C ALA A 209 22.15 -4.18 20.91
N TRP A 210 23.12 -4.85 20.28
CA TRP A 210 23.19 -6.31 20.26
C TRP A 210 23.25 -6.91 21.67
N GLN A 211 24.13 -6.39 22.52
CA GLN A 211 24.34 -6.93 23.86
C GLN A 211 23.18 -6.63 24.82
N MET A 212 22.51 -5.49 24.64
CA MET A 212 21.42 -5.05 25.50
C MET A 212 20.08 -5.68 25.12
N LEU A 213 19.77 -5.72 23.82
CA LEU A 213 18.42 -6.04 23.34
C LEU A 213 18.21 -7.52 23.01
N LEU A 214 19.27 -8.32 22.95
CA LEU A 214 19.21 -9.78 22.74
C LEU A 214 19.04 -10.57 24.06
N GLN A 215 19.03 -9.90 25.22
CA GLN A 215 18.92 -10.59 26.51
C GLN A 215 17.52 -11.16 26.73
N ASP A 216 16.50 -10.36 26.45
CA ASP A 216 15.10 -10.71 26.57
C ASP A 216 14.29 -10.00 25.47
N THR A 217 13.22 -10.65 25.02
CA THR A 217 12.23 -9.98 24.18
C THR A 217 11.58 -8.83 24.94
N LEU A 218 11.62 -7.63 24.38
CA LEU A 218 10.96 -6.44 24.90
C LEU A 218 9.59 -6.26 24.24
N SER A 219 8.62 -5.83 25.04
CA SER A 219 7.38 -5.28 24.50
C SER A 219 7.64 -3.91 23.85
N ARG A 220 6.73 -3.46 22.99
CA ARG A 220 6.83 -2.15 22.32
C ARG A 220 7.07 -1.00 23.28
N SER A 221 6.31 -0.94 24.39
CA SER A 221 6.46 0.12 25.37
C SER A 221 7.81 0.07 26.08
N SER A 222 8.31 -1.13 26.40
CA SER A 222 9.61 -1.30 27.04
C SER A 222 10.75 -0.91 26.08
N PHE A 223 10.68 -1.37 24.83
CA PHE A 223 11.66 -1.01 23.79
C PHE A 223 11.76 0.51 23.59
N LEU A 224 10.61 1.18 23.39
CA LEU A 224 10.60 2.63 23.17
C LEU A 224 11.00 3.42 24.43
N SER A 225 10.79 2.89 25.64
CA SER A 225 11.24 3.54 26.87
C SER A 225 12.77 3.66 26.98
N LEU A 226 13.52 2.84 26.24
CA LEU A 226 14.98 2.86 26.20
C LEU A 226 15.55 3.96 25.29
N GLN A 227 14.71 4.68 24.53
CA GLN A 227 15.12 5.79 23.67
C GLN A 227 15.67 7.00 24.46
N GLY A 228 15.54 6.99 25.79
CA GLY A 228 15.99 8.09 26.64
C GLY A 228 15.07 9.30 26.50
N VAL A 229 15.58 10.42 25.97
CA VAL A 229 14.73 11.57 25.61
C VAL A 229 13.93 11.17 24.38
N ALA A 230 12.65 10.81 24.58
CA ALA A 230 11.75 10.40 23.50
C ALA A 230 11.83 11.38 22.33
N ALA A 231 11.99 10.88 21.10
CA ALA A 231 11.94 11.71 19.89
C ALA A 231 10.64 12.53 19.89
N GLN A 232 10.76 13.83 20.16
CA GLN A 232 9.59 14.69 20.30
C GLN A 232 9.02 15.07 18.93
N SER A 233 9.81 14.92 17.87
CA SER A 233 9.52 15.35 16.51
C SER A 233 9.95 14.30 15.49
N LEU A 234 9.37 14.38 14.29
CA LEU A 234 9.56 13.40 13.20
C LEU A 234 10.96 13.46 12.57
N ASP A 235 11.67 14.58 12.75
CA ASP A 235 13.04 14.82 12.28
C ASP A 235 14.11 14.10 13.10
N GLN A 236 13.76 13.61 14.30
CA GLN A 236 14.69 12.87 15.13
C GLN A 236 14.61 11.37 14.86
N PRO A 237 15.76 10.68 14.73
CA PRO A 237 15.79 9.23 14.57
C PRO A 237 15.23 8.51 15.80
N VAL A 238 14.62 7.34 15.59
CA VAL A 238 14.31 6.41 16.66
C VAL A 238 15.57 5.64 17.04
N VAL A 239 16.28 6.12 18.06
CA VAL A 239 17.53 5.52 18.54
C VAL A 239 17.29 4.78 19.85
N VAL A 240 17.55 3.46 19.87
CA VAL A 240 17.47 2.64 21.08
C VAL A 240 18.78 1.89 21.25
N ALA A 241 19.36 1.97 22.46
CA ALA A 241 20.66 1.37 22.78
C ALA A 241 21.78 1.79 21.80
N GLY A 242 21.79 3.08 21.42
CA GLY A 242 22.79 3.65 20.51
C GLY A 242 22.62 3.27 19.03
N HIS A 243 21.55 2.54 18.68
CA HIS A 243 21.28 2.09 17.31
C HIS A 243 20.05 2.79 16.72
N THR A 244 20.16 3.23 15.46
CA THR A 244 19.07 3.89 14.73
C THR A 244 18.17 2.85 14.05
N TRP A 245 16.95 2.73 14.54
CA TRP A 245 15.97 1.74 14.06
C TRP A 245 15.10 2.27 12.92
N CYS A 246 14.83 3.58 12.90
CA CYS A 246 14.13 4.25 11.81
C CYS A 246 14.46 5.74 11.83
N HIS A 247 14.69 6.33 10.66
CA HIS A 247 14.93 7.77 10.55
C HIS A 247 14.37 8.31 9.23
N LEU A 248 13.21 8.95 9.32
CA LEU A 248 12.53 9.54 8.17
C LEU A 248 13.34 10.74 7.63
N ALA A 249 13.57 10.76 6.32
CA ALA A 249 14.19 11.88 5.61
C ALA A 249 13.16 12.75 4.88
N SER A 250 12.23 12.14 4.16
CA SER A 250 11.25 12.88 3.38
C SER A 250 9.93 12.13 3.21
N VAL A 251 8.85 12.88 3.05
CA VAL A 251 7.54 12.39 2.59
C VAL A 251 7.06 13.33 1.50
N ARG A 252 7.00 12.82 0.27
CA ARG A 252 6.68 13.59 -0.94
C ARG A 252 5.44 13.03 -1.61
N PHE A 253 4.60 13.92 -2.11
CA PHE A 253 3.40 13.56 -2.87
C PHE A 253 3.58 13.98 -4.32
N HIS A 254 3.09 13.13 -5.22
CA HIS A 254 2.97 13.40 -6.64
C HIS A 254 1.53 13.06 -7.03
N VAL A 255 0.81 14.03 -7.58
CA VAL A 255 -0.59 13.85 -7.97
C VAL A 255 -0.74 14.22 -9.44
N TRP A 256 -1.23 13.27 -10.23
CA TRP A 256 -1.62 13.50 -11.62
C TRP A 256 -3.14 13.51 -11.72
N VAL A 257 -3.67 14.38 -12.56
CA VAL A 257 -5.08 14.36 -12.95
C VAL A 257 -5.22 14.20 -14.45
N ARG A 258 -6.37 13.70 -14.87
CA ARG A 258 -6.65 13.48 -16.28
C ARG A 258 -6.86 14.80 -17.03
N GLY A 259 -6.36 14.88 -18.26
CA GLY A 259 -6.69 15.94 -19.21
C GLY A 259 -7.78 15.50 -20.19
N ASP A 260 -7.64 15.90 -21.46
CA ASP A 260 -8.46 15.35 -22.54
C ASP A 260 -8.08 13.89 -22.85
N GLU A 261 -6.77 13.60 -22.76
CA GLU A 261 -6.20 12.27 -22.92
C GLU A 261 -6.08 11.54 -21.56
N PRO A 262 -5.93 10.20 -21.55
CA PRO A 262 -5.58 9.45 -20.35
C PRO A 262 -4.34 10.01 -19.65
N ILE A 263 -4.23 9.77 -18.34
CA ILE A 263 -3.08 10.23 -17.56
C ILE A 263 -1.79 9.66 -18.16
N ASN A 264 -0.80 10.53 -18.36
CA ASN A 264 0.54 10.14 -18.76
C ASN A 264 1.52 10.63 -17.69
N ILE A 265 2.02 9.70 -16.87
CA ILE A 265 2.88 10.05 -15.74
C ILE A 265 4.31 10.42 -16.14
N ASP A 266 4.71 10.14 -17.40
CA ASP A 266 6.03 10.50 -17.94
C ASP A 266 6.12 11.95 -18.43
N VAL A 267 4.99 12.66 -18.47
CA VAL A 267 4.93 14.05 -18.95
C VAL A 267 4.79 15.00 -17.76
N ASP A 268 5.78 15.87 -17.59
CA ASP A 268 5.73 16.95 -16.62
C ASP A 268 4.96 18.15 -17.21
N ASN A 269 3.73 18.35 -16.76
CA ASN A 269 2.85 19.41 -17.25
C ASN A 269 1.94 19.95 -16.13
N GLU A 270 1.03 20.86 -16.46
CA GLU A 270 0.08 21.48 -15.53
C GLU A 270 -0.96 20.52 -14.91
N LEU A 271 -0.96 19.25 -15.31
CA LEU A 271 -1.79 18.19 -14.75
C LEU A 271 -1.05 17.36 -13.69
N LEU A 272 0.19 17.73 -13.36
CA LEU A 272 1.01 17.16 -12.30
C LEU A 272 1.25 18.21 -11.20
N ALA A 273 1.04 17.81 -9.96
CA ALA A 273 1.50 18.55 -8.78
C ALA A 273 2.50 17.71 -7.98
N ARG A 274 3.52 18.38 -7.45
CA ARG A 274 4.48 17.81 -6.51
C ARG A 274 4.43 18.64 -5.23
N GLY A 275 4.46 17.96 -4.09
CA GLY A 275 4.46 18.59 -2.78
C GLY A 275 5.27 17.78 -1.80
N THR A 276 5.70 18.44 -0.74
CA THR A 276 6.50 17.83 0.32
C THR A 276 5.73 18.00 1.61
N LEU A 277 5.40 16.89 2.28
CA LEU A 277 4.79 16.93 3.60
C LEU A 277 5.86 17.09 4.68
N PHE A 278 6.98 16.39 4.51
CA PHE A 278 8.12 16.39 5.43
C PHE A 278 9.43 16.40 4.59
N PRO A 279 10.47 17.15 4.98
CA PRO A 279 10.63 17.92 6.23
C PRO A 279 10.04 19.34 6.21
N ASN A 280 9.82 19.91 5.03
CA ASN A 280 9.25 21.24 4.88
C ASN A 280 7.88 21.10 4.23
N GLN A 281 6.82 21.41 4.97
CA GLN A 281 5.46 21.27 4.49
C GLN A 281 5.15 22.31 3.39
N ASP A 282 4.96 21.81 2.18
CA ASP A 282 4.55 22.52 0.97
C ASP A 282 3.55 21.62 0.22
N MET A 283 2.26 21.80 0.52
CA MET A 283 1.17 20.93 0.06
C MET A 283 0.08 21.69 -0.72
N ASP A 284 0.19 23.01 -0.88
CA ASP A 284 -0.85 23.84 -1.53
C ASP A 284 -1.16 23.38 -2.97
N ALA A 285 -0.11 23.00 -3.72
CA ALA A 285 -0.26 22.48 -5.07
C ALA A 285 -0.93 21.09 -5.07
N ILE A 286 -0.64 20.26 -4.07
CA ILE A 286 -1.26 18.94 -3.89
C ILE A 286 -2.74 19.10 -3.53
N ASP A 287 -3.08 20.04 -2.65
CA ASP A 287 -4.47 20.33 -2.26
C ASP A 287 -5.31 20.73 -3.47
N THR A 288 -4.76 21.64 -4.28
CA THR A 288 -5.38 22.10 -5.51
C THR A 288 -5.60 20.95 -6.50
N MET A 289 -4.60 20.08 -6.65
CA MET A 289 -4.64 18.99 -7.62
C MET A 289 -5.57 17.86 -7.20
N ILE A 290 -5.59 17.47 -5.92
CA ILE A 290 -6.54 16.49 -5.40
C ILE A 290 -7.97 17.03 -5.50
N ALA A 291 -8.21 18.30 -5.13
CA ALA A 291 -9.53 18.91 -5.29
C ALA A 291 -9.99 18.89 -6.77
N LYS A 292 -9.09 19.18 -7.72
CA LYS A 292 -9.35 19.07 -9.16
C LYS A 292 -9.69 17.63 -9.57
N GLY A 293 -8.93 16.64 -9.10
CA GLY A 293 -9.20 15.22 -9.34
C GLY A 293 -10.56 14.79 -8.80
N MET A 294 -10.96 15.25 -7.61
CA MET A 294 -12.28 15.00 -7.03
C MET A 294 -13.40 15.60 -7.88
N VAL A 295 -13.24 16.81 -8.42
CA VAL A 295 -14.20 17.40 -9.35
C VAL A 295 -14.35 16.54 -10.61
N MET A 296 -13.23 16.07 -11.18
CA MET A 296 -13.24 15.20 -12.35
C MET A 296 -13.95 13.87 -12.08
N MET A 297 -13.69 13.24 -10.92
CA MET A 297 -14.40 12.02 -10.51
C MET A 297 -15.91 12.24 -10.43
N ARG A 298 -16.35 13.33 -9.78
CA ARG A 298 -17.78 13.68 -9.69
C ARG A 298 -18.41 13.85 -11.07
N ASP A 299 -17.74 14.56 -11.97
CA ASP A 299 -18.26 14.85 -13.30
C ASP A 299 -18.28 13.60 -14.19
N TYR A 300 -17.28 12.73 -14.05
CA TYR A 300 -17.27 11.41 -14.68
C TYR A 300 -18.41 10.52 -14.18
N ILE A 301 -18.61 10.43 -12.86
CA ILE A 301 -19.73 9.69 -12.26
C ILE A 301 -21.07 10.20 -12.82
N ALA A 302 -21.28 11.52 -12.85
CA ALA A 302 -22.50 12.12 -13.39
C ALA A 302 -22.71 11.75 -14.87
N THR A 303 -21.63 11.72 -15.64
CA THR A 303 -21.65 11.34 -17.06
C THR A 303 -22.02 9.86 -17.25
N VAL A 304 -21.44 8.96 -16.45
CA VAL A 304 -21.75 7.53 -16.50
C VAL A 304 -23.20 7.28 -16.08
N CYS A 305 -23.68 7.89 -14.99
CA CYS A 305 -25.08 7.77 -14.57
C CYS A 305 -26.05 8.21 -15.67
N GLN A 306 -25.77 9.33 -16.33
CA GLN A 306 -26.61 9.83 -17.43
C GLN A 306 -26.62 8.90 -18.65
N LYS A 307 -25.49 8.24 -18.95
CA LYS A 307 -25.39 7.27 -20.05
C LYS A 307 -26.15 5.97 -19.74
N VAL A 308 -26.03 5.48 -18.50
CA VAL A 308 -26.66 4.23 -18.07
C VAL A 308 -28.17 4.41 -17.88
N VAL A 309 -28.60 5.53 -17.31
CA VAL A 309 -30.02 5.87 -17.14
C VAL A 309 -30.29 7.26 -17.74
N PRO A 310 -30.58 7.32 -19.06
CA PRO A 310 -30.92 8.57 -19.72
C PRO A 310 -32.12 9.25 -19.07
N GLY A 311 -31.96 10.53 -18.71
CA GLY A 311 -33.00 11.31 -18.04
C GLY A 311 -32.96 11.25 -16.52
N SER A 312 -32.02 10.50 -15.92
CA SER A 312 -31.79 10.54 -14.48
C SER A 312 -31.44 11.95 -13.99
N ASN A 313 -31.95 12.31 -12.82
CA ASN A 313 -31.65 13.61 -12.23
C ASN A 313 -30.26 13.63 -11.59
N ILE A 314 -29.25 14.01 -12.36
CA ILE A 314 -27.86 14.12 -11.88
C ILE A 314 -27.54 15.45 -11.18
N SER A 315 -28.52 16.34 -10.99
CA SER A 315 -28.28 17.66 -10.37
C SER A 315 -27.70 17.54 -8.95
N ALA A 316 -28.14 16.55 -8.17
CA ALA A 316 -27.60 16.29 -6.84
C ALA A 316 -26.12 15.85 -6.88
N ILE A 317 -25.68 15.15 -7.94
CA ILE A 317 -24.27 14.78 -8.11
C ILE A 317 -23.47 16.03 -8.50
N ARG A 318 -23.91 16.77 -9.53
CA ARG A 318 -23.20 17.96 -10.03
C ARG A 318 -23.10 19.09 -9.01
N ASN A 319 -24.16 19.28 -8.24
CA ASN A 319 -24.24 20.31 -7.20
C ASN A 319 -23.72 19.83 -5.85
N SER A 320 -23.12 18.62 -5.78
CA SER A 320 -22.43 18.20 -4.56
C SER A 320 -21.26 19.16 -4.34
N GLY A 321 -21.44 20.05 -3.37
CA GLY A 321 -20.38 20.89 -2.85
C GLY A 321 -19.51 20.01 -1.96
N PHE A 322 -18.21 20.04 -2.19
CA PHE A 322 -17.24 19.46 -1.28
C PHE A 322 -16.10 20.44 -1.09
N THR A 323 -15.51 20.41 0.09
CA THR A 323 -14.29 21.15 0.40
C THR A 323 -13.24 20.11 0.70
N PHE A 324 -12.19 20.04 -0.12
CA PHE A 324 -11.00 19.28 0.23
C PHE A 324 -10.24 20.10 1.28
N CYS A 325 -10.18 19.59 2.51
CA CYS A 325 -9.54 20.24 3.64
C CYS A 325 -8.74 19.18 4.41
N PRO A 326 -7.60 18.74 3.86
CA PRO A 326 -6.76 17.74 4.52
C PRO A 326 -6.18 18.32 5.81
N ASP A 327 -5.99 17.44 6.80
CA ASP A 327 -5.29 17.77 8.03
C ASP A 327 -3.87 17.18 7.95
N TRP A 328 -3.00 17.90 7.23
CA TRP A 328 -1.62 17.47 7.02
C TRP A 328 -0.82 17.35 8.32
N ASP A 329 -1.15 18.17 9.33
CA ASP A 329 -0.55 18.10 10.66
C ASP A 329 -0.95 16.79 11.36
N TYR A 330 -2.21 16.38 11.23
CA TYR A 330 -2.68 15.08 11.72
C TYR A 330 -1.96 13.91 11.02
N LEU A 331 -1.75 14.00 9.69
CA LEU A 331 -0.95 13.00 8.96
C LEU A 331 0.50 12.94 9.47
N LEU A 332 1.14 14.08 9.78
CA LEU A 332 2.47 14.10 10.39
C LEU A 332 2.49 13.44 11.78
N MET A 333 1.42 13.60 12.58
CA MET A 333 1.29 12.91 13.87
C MET A 333 1.17 11.39 13.70
N ASP A 334 0.38 10.94 12.73
CA ASP A 334 0.24 9.51 12.44
C ASP A 334 1.53 8.90 11.87
N LEU A 335 2.24 9.64 11.01
CA LEU A 335 3.57 9.25 10.52
C LEU A 335 4.56 9.11 11.67
N LYS A 336 4.52 10.02 12.66
CA LYS A 336 5.36 9.89 13.85
C LYS A 336 5.08 8.59 14.60
N ARG A 337 3.81 8.25 14.80
CA ARG A 337 3.43 6.97 15.41
C ARG A 337 3.94 5.79 14.60
N ALA A 338 3.75 5.82 13.28
CA ALA A 338 4.19 4.76 12.38
C ALA A 338 5.71 4.57 12.35
N VAL A 339 6.50 5.65 12.42
CA VAL A 339 7.96 5.57 12.57
C VAL A 339 8.38 4.80 13.82
N HIS A 340 7.65 4.93 14.94
CA HIS A 340 7.93 4.16 16.15
C HIS A 340 7.45 2.70 16.04
N GLU A 341 6.36 2.46 15.32
CA GLU A 341 5.86 1.11 15.02
C GLU A 341 6.88 0.36 14.14
N THR A 342 7.28 0.95 13.01
CA THR A 342 8.30 0.38 12.11
C THR A 342 9.64 0.13 12.82
N ALA A 343 10.08 1.05 13.69
CA ALA A 343 11.27 0.83 14.49
C ALA A 343 11.16 -0.41 15.41
N TYR A 344 9.98 -0.62 16.02
CA TYR A 344 9.74 -1.78 16.87
C TYR A 344 9.60 -3.07 16.05
N ASP A 345 8.95 -3.02 14.90
CA ASP A 345 8.79 -4.18 14.01
C ASP A 345 10.15 -4.65 13.49
N ARG A 346 11.05 -3.71 13.15
CA ARG A 346 12.46 -4.01 12.82
C ARG A 346 13.21 -4.65 13.99
N TYR A 347 13.00 -4.17 15.22
CA TYR A 347 13.56 -4.81 16.41
C TYR A 347 13.07 -6.23 16.57
N ARG A 348 11.76 -6.47 16.43
CA ARG A 348 11.17 -7.81 16.53
C ARG A 348 11.74 -8.76 15.48
N SER A 349 11.74 -8.33 14.22
CA SER A 349 12.29 -9.12 13.12
C SER A 349 13.79 -9.38 13.29
N TRP A 350 14.57 -8.38 13.72
CA TRP A 350 15.98 -8.57 14.04
C TRP A 350 16.20 -9.57 15.18
N TYR A 351 15.45 -9.44 16.29
CA TYR A 351 15.55 -10.33 17.44
C TYR A 351 15.25 -11.78 17.06
N GLU A 352 14.22 -12.01 16.24
CA GLU A 352 13.81 -13.34 15.75
C GLU A 352 14.83 -13.93 14.76
N SER A 353 15.51 -13.08 13.96
CA SER A 353 16.58 -13.50 13.05
C SER A 353 17.94 -13.74 13.72
N SER A 354 18.10 -13.30 14.96
CA SER A 354 19.41 -13.27 15.62
C SER A 354 19.76 -14.60 16.29
N PRO A 355 20.95 -15.18 16.03
CA PRO A 355 21.40 -16.46 16.59
C PRO A 355 21.80 -16.45 18.07
#